data_AF-A0A3N0BT23-F1
#
_entry.id   AF-A0A3N0BT23-F1
#
_cell.length_a   1.000
_cell.length_b   1.000
_cell.length_c   1.000
_cell.angle_alpha   90.00
_cell.angle_beta   90.00
_cell.angle_gamma   90.00
#
_symmetry.space_group_name_H-M   'P 1'
#
loop_
_entity.id
_entity.type
_entity.pdbx_description
1 polymer ?
#
loop_
_entity_poly.entity_id
_entity_poly.type
_entity_poly.pdbx_seq_one_letter_code
_entity_poly.pdbx_strand_id
1 'polypeptide(L)'
;MMKYFFLCSILFMSIQTFAQADTASYAAQRVKVNSLLQERSQRFGQYDESLNQRTGIFGWQTKKDIKNSNEILRQVVLTDNNIFKELKVLMDYKDLQNQQKVAVADNSQERIESYMRTIKKLQDQNEELKSDLAKKNNQSVSTYIIAFLLLVMAGGFYFFNKKLKKYEKRIV
;
A
#
# COMPACT_ATOMS: atom_id res chain seq x y z
N MET A 1 -33.35 6.35 -6.55
CA MET A 1 -31.95 6.84 -6.61
C MET A 1 -31.55 7.70 -5.40
N MET A 2 -32.43 8.55 -4.83
CA MET A 2 -32.09 9.36 -3.63
C MET A 2 -31.63 8.56 -2.39
N LYS A 3 -32.18 7.37 -2.12
CA LYS A 3 -31.77 6.52 -0.97
C LYS A 3 -30.30 6.07 -1.04
N TYR A 4 -29.78 5.78 -2.23
CA TYR A 4 -28.39 5.38 -2.41
C TYR A 4 -27.44 6.57 -2.30
N PHE A 5 -27.90 7.77 -2.63
CA PHE A 5 -27.13 9.00 -2.48
C PHE A 5 -26.89 9.35 -0.99
N PHE A 6 -27.91 9.21 -0.15
CA PHE A 6 -27.76 9.38 1.31
C PHE A 6 -26.83 8.33 1.92
N LEU A 7 -26.92 7.08 1.48
CA LEU A 7 -26.06 6.01 1.97
C LEU A 7 -24.59 6.22 1.56
N CYS A 8 -24.36 6.73 0.35
CA CYS A 8 -23.04 7.13 -0.12
C CYS A 8 -22.49 8.34 0.65
N SER A 9 -23.33 9.34 0.95
CA SER A 9 -22.93 10.50 1.75
C SER A 9 -22.52 10.12 3.18
N ILE A 10 -23.21 9.16 3.81
CA ILE A 10 -22.87 8.67 5.16
C ILE A 10 -21.54 7.91 5.13
N LEU A 11 -21.28 7.13 4.09
CA LEU A 11 -20.00 6.44 3.88
C LEU A 11 -18.83 7.40 3.65
N PHE A 12 -19.04 8.51 2.94
CA PHE A 12 -17.98 9.51 2.76
C PHE A 12 -17.65 10.26 4.06
N MET A 13 -18.64 10.47 4.92
CA MET A 13 -18.45 11.17 6.20
C MET A 13 -17.70 10.33 7.23
N SER A 14 -17.87 8.99 7.22
CA SER A 14 -17.15 8.09 8.14
C SER A 14 -15.67 7.92 7.78
N ILE A 15 -15.24 8.15 6.54
CA ILE A 15 -13.84 8.02 6.13
C ILE A 15 -12.98 9.19 6.68
N GLN A 16 -13.57 10.37 6.86
CA GLN A 16 -12.85 11.57 7.32
C GLN A 16 -12.46 11.50 8.80
N THR A 17 -13.22 10.77 9.64
CA THR A 17 -13.02 10.75 11.09
C THR A 17 -11.82 9.92 11.54
N PHE A 18 -11.48 8.85 10.79
CA PHE A 18 -10.35 7.97 11.16
C PHE A 18 -8.97 8.59 10.87
N ALA A 19 -8.82 9.37 9.79
CA ALA A 19 -7.53 10.00 9.44
C ALA A 19 -7.17 11.20 10.35
N GLN A 20 -8.17 11.87 10.93
CA GLN A 20 -7.96 13.05 11.77
C GLN A 20 -7.55 12.71 13.22
N ALA A 21 -7.99 11.57 13.76
CA ALA A 21 -7.77 11.21 15.17
C ALA A 21 -6.28 10.99 15.50
N ASP A 22 -5.55 10.29 14.63
CA ASP A 22 -4.13 10.00 14.82
C ASP A 22 -3.26 11.26 14.65
N THR A 23 -3.66 12.18 13.77
CA THR A 23 -2.95 13.45 13.56
C THR A 23 -3.19 14.42 14.74
N ALA A 24 -4.41 14.46 15.27
CA ALA A 24 -4.77 15.37 16.36
C ALA A 24 -4.11 14.99 17.70
N SER A 25 -4.06 13.69 18.02
CA SER A 25 -3.40 13.19 19.23
C SER A 25 -1.88 13.45 19.21
N TYR A 26 -1.20 13.14 18.11
CA TYR A 26 0.21 13.45 17.92
C TYR A 26 0.50 14.96 18.03
N ALA A 27 -0.34 15.80 17.43
CA ALA A 27 -0.21 17.25 17.51
C ALA A 27 -0.40 17.77 18.95
N ALA A 28 -1.40 17.25 19.67
CA ALA A 28 -1.62 17.60 21.08
C ALA A 28 -0.43 17.20 21.97
N GLN A 29 0.15 16.02 21.74
CA GLN A 29 1.34 15.56 22.46
C GLN A 29 2.57 16.46 22.20
N ARG A 30 2.75 16.91 20.95
CA ARG A 30 3.82 17.88 20.58
C ARG A 30 3.67 19.22 21.30
N VAL A 31 2.45 19.75 21.36
CA VAL A 31 2.15 20.99 22.09
C VAL A 31 2.51 20.83 23.57
N LYS A 32 2.15 19.68 24.17
CA LYS A 32 2.46 19.37 25.56
C LYS A 32 3.96 19.30 25.84
N VAL A 33 4.73 18.65 24.96
CA VAL A 33 6.20 18.63 25.07
C VAL A 33 6.78 20.03 24.97
N ASN A 34 6.32 20.85 24.02
CA ASN A 34 6.78 22.23 23.88
C ASN A 34 6.47 23.07 25.12
N SER A 35 5.30 22.90 25.74
CA SER A 35 4.99 23.59 27.00
C SER A 35 5.92 23.17 28.14
N LEU A 36 6.25 21.88 28.24
CA LEU A 36 7.18 21.37 29.26
C LEU A 36 8.60 21.88 29.02
N LEU A 37 9.05 21.95 27.76
CA LEU A 37 10.34 22.53 27.40
C LEU A 37 10.43 24.02 27.74
N GLN A 38 9.35 24.76 27.53
CA GLN A 38 9.28 26.17 27.90
C GLN A 38 9.30 26.35 29.42
N GLU A 39 8.55 25.53 30.16
CA GLU A 39 8.58 25.50 31.62
C GLU A 39 9.98 25.18 32.15
N ARG A 40 10.66 24.18 31.57
CA ARG A 40 12.04 23.84 31.89
C ARG A 40 12.97 25.04 31.69
N SER A 41 12.86 25.72 30.55
CA SER A 41 13.68 26.90 30.24
C SER A 41 13.50 28.01 31.27
N GLN A 42 12.25 28.27 31.68
CA GLN A 42 11.94 29.27 32.71
C GLN A 42 12.51 28.88 34.07
N ARG A 43 12.32 27.61 34.50
CA ARG A 43 12.85 27.11 35.77
C ARG A 43 14.38 27.09 35.80
N PHE A 44 15.01 26.78 34.68
CA PHE A 44 16.47 26.84 34.56
C PHE A 44 16.99 28.28 34.64
N GLY A 45 16.28 29.25 34.04
CA GLY A 45 16.57 30.67 34.23
C GLY A 45 16.47 31.10 35.69
N GLN A 46 15.41 30.70 36.39
CA GLN A 46 15.24 30.96 37.84
C GLN A 46 16.34 30.30 38.68
N TYR A 47 16.80 29.11 38.29
CA TYR A 47 17.92 28.45 38.95
C TYR A 47 19.20 29.28 38.80
N ASP A 48 19.51 29.75 37.60
CA ASP A 48 20.69 30.58 37.33
C ASP A 48 20.64 31.91 38.11
N GLU A 49 19.47 32.55 38.17
CA GLU A 49 19.24 33.74 39.00
C GLU A 49 19.45 33.43 40.49
N SER A 50 18.96 32.28 40.98
CA SER A 50 19.08 31.87 42.37
C SER A 50 20.52 31.55 42.79
N LEU A 51 21.37 31.11 41.86
CA LEU A 51 22.81 30.91 42.12
C LEU A 51 23.52 32.24 42.38
N ASN A 52 23.03 33.33 41.79
CA ASN A 52 23.60 34.66 41.97
C ASN A 52 23.05 35.42 43.19
N GLN A 53 21.98 34.92 43.83
CA GLN A 53 21.43 35.53 45.04
C GLN A 53 22.36 35.31 46.25
N ARG A 54 22.74 36.41 46.90
CA ARG A 54 23.56 36.40 48.13
C ARG A 54 22.91 37.31 49.16
N THR A 55 22.07 36.73 50.02
CA THR A 55 21.31 37.49 51.03
C THR A 55 22.01 37.58 52.39
N GLY A 56 23.21 37.02 52.51
CA GLY A 56 23.99 37.05 53.76
C GLY A 56 24.52 38.44 54.09
N ILE A 57 24.68 38.72 55.38
CA ILE A 57 25.09 40.03 55.94
C ILE A 57 26.43 40.55 55.39
N PHE A 58 27.28 39.69 54.80
CA PHE A 58 28.54 40.08 54.16
C PHE A 58 28.62 39.68 52.68
N GLY A 59 27.48 39.56 52.00
CA GLY A 59 27.46 39.17 50.58
C GLY A 59 27.82 37.70 50.33
N TRP A 60 27.70 36.84 51.34
CA TRP A 60 27.82 35.38 51.20
C TRP A 60 26.45 34.76 50.95
N GLN A 61 26.44 33.61 50.27
CA GLN A 61 25.24 32.80 50.15
C GLN A 61 24.85 32.23 51.51
N THR A 62 23.58 32.36 51.86
CA THR A 62 23.04 31.75 53.07
C THR A 62 22.61 30.31 52.79
N LYS A 63 22.45 29.51 53.86
CA LYS A 63 21.84 28.17 53.74
C LYS A 63 20.45 28.22 53.12
N LYS A 64 19.70 29.32 53.31
CA LYS A 64 18.37 29.52 52.72
C LYS A 64 18.47 29.70 51.20
N ASP A 65 19.43 30.49 50.73
CA ASP A 65 19.67 30.72 49.29
C ASP A 65 20.05 29.40 48.60
N ILE A 66 20.96 28.63 49.22
CA ILE A 66 21.40 27.32 48.71
C ILE A 66 20.23 26.31 48.69
N LYS A 67 19.37 26.31 49.72
CA LYS A 67 18.20 25.42 49.74
C LYS A 67 17.20 25.79 48.63
N ASN A 68 17.02 27.08 48.37
CA ASN A 68 16.14 27.57 47.32
C ASN A 68 16.64 27.14 45.92
N SER A 69 17.93 27.34 45.63
CA SER A 69 18.51 26.93 44.34
C SER A 69 18.45 25.41 44.14
N ASN A 70 18.69 24.63 45.19
CA ASN A 70 18.56 23.17 45.12
C ASN A 70 17.11 22.71 44.88
N GLU A 71 16.13 23.39 45.48
CA GLU A 71 14.72 23.11 45.22
C GLU A 71 14.34 23.42 43.77
N ILE A 72 14.80 24.55 43.22
CA ILE A 72 14.56 24.88 41.81
C ILE A 72 15.21 23.82 40.90
N LEU A 73 16.45 23.40 41.20
CA LEU A 73 17.13 22.34 40.46
C LEU A 73 16.36 21.02 40.51
N ARG A 74 15.81 20.65 41.68
CA ARG A 74 14.94 19.48 41.82
C ARG A 74 13.72 19.58 40.90
N GLN A 75 13.09 20.74 40.85
CA GLN A 75 11.94 20.96 39.97
C GLN A 75 12.33 20.84 38.48
N VAL A 76 13.49 21.37 38.08
CA VAL A 76 14.02 21.19 36.71
C VAL A 76 14.16 19.71 36.37
N VAL A 77 14.76 18.91 37.26
CA VAL A 77 14.93 17.45 37.04
C VAL A 77 13.58 16.73 36.94
N LEU A 78 12.59 17.11 37.73
CA LEU A 78 11.24 16.55 37.63
C LEU A 78 10.56 16.91 36.30
N THR A 79 10.71 18.16 35.85
CA THR A 79 10.24 18.59 34.52
C THR A 79 10.95 17.80 33.42
N ASP A 80 12.26 17.55 33.53
CA ASP A 80 13.04 16.77 32.55
C ASP A 80 12.53 15.32 32.46
N ASN A 81 12.23 14.68 33.59
CA ASN A 81 11.63 13.35 33.60
C ASN A 81 10.26 13.32 32.88
N ASN A 82 9.44 14.35 33.08
CA ASN A 82 8.16 14.47 32.38
C ASN A 82 8.36 14.68 30.87
N ILE A 83 9.34 15.50 30.46
CA ILE A 83 9.71 15.68 29.06
C ILE A 83 10.12 14.34 28.44
N PHE A 84 11.00 13.57 29.10
CA PHE A 84 11.43 12.26 28.59
C PHE A 84 10.28 11.28 28.42
N LYS A 85 9.33 11.27 29.37
CA LYS A 85 8.14 10.41 29.28
C LYS A 85 7.30 10.75 28.04
N GLU A 86 7.03 12.02 27.80
CA GLU A 86 6.22 12.45 26.65
C GLU A 86 6.97 12.32 25.32
N LEU A 87 8.29 12.53 25.29
CA LEU A 87 9.13 12.26 24.12
C LEU A 87 9.14 10.77 23.75
N LYS A 88 9.17 9.87 24.74
CA LYS A 88 9.07 8.43 24.50
C LYS A 88 7.74 8.07 23.83
N VAL A 89 6.63 8.62 24.32
CA VAL A 89 5.31 8.44 23.70
C VAL A 89 5.32 8.91 22.23
N LEU A 90 5.92 10.07 21.95
CA LEU A 90 6.06 10.56 20.56
C LEU A 90 6.92 9.64 19.67
N MET A 91 7.96 9.03 20.23
CA MET A 91 8.81 8.07 19.53
C MET A 91 8.04 6.80 19.21
N ASP A 92 7.33 6.24 20.19
CA ASP A 92 6.50 5.04 20.04
C ASP A 92 5.42 5.24 18.94
N TYR A 93 4.78 6.41 18.89
CA TYR A 93 3.85 6.76 17.81
C TYR A 93 4.52 6.76 16.42
N LYS A 94 5.74 7.29 16.32
CA LYS A 94 6.48 7.34 15.05
C LYS A 94 6.91 5.93 14.61
N ASP A 95 7.32 5.10 15.55
CA ASP A 95 7.71 3.72 15.27
C ASP A 95 6.51 2.88 14.82
N LEU A 96 5.35 3.05 15.46
CA LEU A 96 4.10 2.42 15.02
C LEU A 96 3.72 2.85 13.59
N GLN A 97 3.78 4.14 13.28
CA GLN A 97 3.53 4.61 11.90
C GLN A 97 4.54 4.03 10.90
N ASN A 98 5.81 3.90 11.29
CA ASN A 98 6.84 3.35 10.42
C ASN A 98 6.61 1.86 10.16
N GLN A 99 6.29 1.09 11.20
CA GLN A 99 5.92 -0.32 11.09
C GLN A 99 4.72 -0.53 10.18
N GLN A 100 3.67 0.29 10.31
CA GLN A 100 2.51 0.24 9.42
C GLN A 100 2.89 0.50 7.95
N LYS A 101 3.75 1.49 7.68
CA LYS A 101 4.20 1.79 6.31
C LYS A 101 4.98 0.63 5.71
N VAL A 102 5.91 0.03 6.48
CA VAL A 102 6.68 -1.13 6.04
C VAL A 102 5.76 -2.32 5.78
N ALA A 103 4.84 -2.62 6.70
CA ALA A 103 3.89 -3.72 6.52
C ALA A 103 2.98 -3.52 5.30
N VAL A 104 2.55 -2.29 5.01
CA VAL A 104 1.75 -1.98 3.81
C VAL A 104 2.60 -2.14 2.53
N ALA A 105 3.86 -1.73 2.55
CA ALA A 105 4.77 -1.90 1.43
C ALA A 105 5.04 -3.39 1.13
N ASP A 106 5.31 -4.18 2.16
CA ASP A 106 5.55 -5.63 2.04
C ASP A 106 4.31 -6.35 1.49
N ASN A 107 3.13 -6.09 2.06
CA ASN A 107 1.87 -6.63 1.55
C ASN A 107 1.58 -6.18 0.11
N SER A 108 1.92 -4.94 -0.25
CA SER A 108 1.75 -4.45 -1.62
C SER A 108 2.68 -5.17 -2.59
N GLN A 109 3.93 -5.40 -2.20
CA GLN A 109 4.92 -6.12 -3.02
C GLN A 109 4.49 -7.57 -3.25
N GLU A 110 4.05 -8.27 -2.20
CA GLU A 110 3.55 -9.65 -2.31
C GLU A 110 2.33 -9.73 -3.25
N ARG A 111 1.41 -8.76 -3.15
CA ARG A 111 0.25 -8.67 -4.06
C ARG A 111 0.69 -8.43 -5.51
N ILE A 112 1.65 -7.53 -5.75
CA ILE A 112 2.16 -7.24 -7.09
C ILE A 112 2.80 -8.49 -7.69
N GLU A 113 3.61 -9.23 -6.93
CA GLU A 113 4.22 -10.48 -7.37
C GLU A 113 3.17 -11.55 -7.69
N SER A 114 2.13 -11.67 -6.87
CA SER A 114 1.00 -12.58 -7.12
C SER A 114 0.24 -12.24 -8.40
N TYR A 115 -0.03 -10.95 -8.64
CA TYR A 115 -0.65 -10.49 -9.88
C TYR A 115 0.25 -10.75 -11.08
N MET A 116 1.55 -10.52 -10.97
CA MET A 116 2.51 -10.79 -12.05
C MET A 116 2.54 -12.28 -12.42
N ARG A 117 2.54 -13.18 -11.43
CA ARG A 117 2.45 -14.64 -11.67
C ARG A 117 1.14 -15.01 -12.37
N THR A 118 0.03 -14.44 -11.94
CA THR A 118 -1.28 -14.68 -12.56
C THR A 118 -1.32 -14.19 -14.01
N ILE A 119 -0.79 -12.99 -14.27
CA ILE A 119 -0.73 -12.41 -15.62
C ILE A 119 0.12 -13.29 -16.53
N LYS A 120 1.31 -13.74 -16.09
CA LYS A 120 2.14 -14.66 -16.87
C LYS A 120 1.40 -15.96 -17.19
N LYS A 121 0.76 -16.58 -16.19
CA LYS A 121 -0.04 -17.80 -16.41
C LYS A 121 -1.14 -17.59 -17.44
N LEU A 122 -1.83 -16.44 -17.40
CA LEU A 122 -2.86 -16.10 -18.38
C LEU A 122 -2.27 -15.85 -19.77
N GLN A 123 -1.08 -15.26 -19.87
CA GLN A 123 -0.37 -15.07 -21.14
C GLN A 123 0.03 -16.42 -21.74
N ASP A 124 0.64 -17.30 -20.95
CA ASP A 124 1.05 -18.64 -21.37
C ASP A 124 -0.17 -19.44 -21.87
N GLN A 125 -1.29 -19.41 -21.14
CA GLN A 125 -2.54 -20.05 -21.55
C GLN A 125 -3.10 -19.45 -22.85
N ASN A 126 -2.98 -18.14 -23.04
CA ASN A 126 -3.47 -17.48 -24.25
C ASN A 126 -2.59 -17.84 -25.46
N GLU A 127 -1.28 -17.93 -25.28
CA GLU A 127 -0.35 -18.42 -26.32
C GLU A 127 -0.61 -19.88 -26.68
N GLU A 128 -0.84 -20.74 -25.69
CA GLU A 128 -1.20 -22.15 -25.88
C GLU A 128 -2.51 -22.27 -26.69
N LEU A 129 -3.56 -21.56 -26.27
CA LEU A 129 -4.85 -21.54 -26.98
C LEU A 129 -4.72 -21.01 -28.42
N LYS A 130 -3.89 -19.99 -28.65
CA LYS A 130 -3.63 -19.48 -30.01
C LYS A 130 -2.89 -20.51 -30.87
N SER A 131 -1.89 -21.19 -30.31
CA SER A 131 -1.18 -22.29 -30.97
C SER A 131 -2.15 -23.42 -31.33
N ASP A 132 -3.03 -23.81 -30.42
CA ASP A 132 -3.99 -24.89 -30.64
C ASP A 132 -5.04 -24.52 -31.69
N LEU A 133 -5.53 -23.28 -31.68
CA LEU A 133 -6.41 -22.77 -32.73
C LEU A 133 -5.71 -22.74 -34.09
N ALA A 134 -4.44 -22.32 -34.15
CA ALA A 134 -3.67 -22.33 -35.39
C ALA A 134 -3.46 -23.75 -35.95
N LYS A 135 -3.12 -24.71 -35.09
CA LYS A 135 -3.00 -26.13 -35.45
C LYS A 135 -4.33 -26.71 -35.94
N LYS A 136 -5.43 -26.44 -35.23
CA LYS A 136 -6.78 -26.91 -35.57
C LYS A 136 -7.27 -26.32 -36.89
N ASN A 137 -7.00 -25.04 -37.16
CA ASN A 137 -7.38 -24.38 -38.40
C ASN A 137 -6.59 -24.93 -39.61
N ASN A 138 -5.29 -25.18 -39.45
CA ASN A 138 -4.50 -25.76 -40.54
C ASN A 138 -4.90 -27.20 -40.87
N GLN A 139 -5.25 -28.00 -39.86
CA GLN A 139 -5.70 -29.38 -40.06
C GLN A 139 -7.10 -29.44 -40.70
N SER A 140 -8.03 -28.57 -40.30
CA SER A 140 -9.38 -28.54 -40.88
C SER A 140 -9.34 -28.11 -42.34
N VAL A 141 -8.63 -27.03 -42.68
CA VAL A 141 -8.52 -26.54 -44.07
C VAL A 141 -7.89 -27.60 -44.98
N SER A 142 -6.81 -28.28 -44.54
CA SER A 142 -6.19 -29.37 -45.31
C SER A 142 -7.16 -30.54 -45.56
N THR A 143 -7.94 -30.92 -44.54
CA THR A 143 -8.92 -32.01 -44.64
C THR A 143 -10.05 -31.68 -45.63
N TYR A 144 -10.56 -30.44 -45.61
CA TYR A 144 -11.60 -30.00 -46.56
C TYR A 144 -11.08 -29.95 -48.01
N ILE A 145 -9.84 -29.52 -48.22
CA ILE A 145 -9.21 -29.50 -49.54
C ILE A 145 -9.07 -30.93 -50.09
N ILE A 146 -8.60 -31.88 -49.27
CA ILE A 146 -8.44 -33.28 -49.67
C ILE A 146 -9.79 -33.92 -49.99
N ALA A 147 -10.82 -33.68 -49.17
CA ALA A 147 -12.16 -34.20 -49.40
C ALA A 147 -12.78 -33.65 -50.71
N PHE A 148 -12.58 -32.37 -50.99
CA PHE A 148 -13.05 -31.76 -52.24
C PHE A 148 -12.36 -32.37 -53.47
N LEU A 149 -11.04 -32.60 -53.39
CA LEU A 149 -10.26 -33.17 -54.49
C LEU A 149 -10.69 -34.62 -54.80
N LEU A 150 -10.97 -35.43 -53.77
CA LEU A 150 -11.52 -36.77 -53.92
C LEU A 150 -12.91 -36.76 -54.59
N LEU A 151 -13.77 -35.81 -54.23
CA LEU A 151 -15.11 -35.68 -54.82
C LEU A 151 -15.02 -35.32 -56.31
N VAL A 152 -14.13 -34.40 -56.69
CA VAL A 152 -13.90 -34.04 -58.09
C VAL A 152 -13.35 -35.23 -58.89
N MET A 153 -12.41 -36.00 -58.32
CA MET A 153 -11.89 -37.21 -58.98
C MET A 153 -12.97 -38.29 -59.15
N ALA A 154 -13.77 -38.56 -58.12
CA ALA A 154 -14.86 -39.54 -58.20
C ALA A 154 -15.94 -39.10 -59.20
N GLY A 155 -16.33 -37.82 -59.19
CA GLY A 155 -17.28 -37.25 -60.14
C GLY A 155 -16.77 -37.28 -61.59
N GLY A 156 -15.49 -36.95 -61.79
CA GLY A 156 -14.81 -37.05 -63.09
C GLY A 156 -14.79 -38.49 -63.59
N PHE A 157 -14.37 -39.44 -62.75
CA PHE A 157 -14.34 -40.87 -63.09
C PHE A 157 -15.74 -41.42 -63.45
N TYR A 158 -16.78 -41.04 -62.69
CA TYR A 158 -18.16 -41.41 -63.00
C TYR A 158 -18.62 -40.85 -64.35
N PHE A 159 -18.32 -39.58 -64.63
CA PHE A 159 -18.68 -38.93 -65.90
C PHE A 159 -17.97 -39.58 -67.10
N PHE A 160 -16.67 -39.86 -66.97
CA PHE A 160 -15.89 -40.56 -68.00
C PHE A 160 -16.41 -41.99 -68.25
N ASN A 161 -16.70 -42.76 -67.19
CA ASN A 161 -17.28 -44.10 -67.34
C ASN A 161 -18.67 -44.07 -67.99
N LYS A 162 -19.51 -43.09 -67.66
CA LYS A 162 -20.81 -42.91 -68.31
C LYS A 162 -20.67 -42.56 -69.80
N LYS A 163 -19.65 -41.78 -70.16
CA LYS A 163 -19.35 -41.45 -71.56
C LYS A 163 -18.85 -42.66 -72.33
N LEU A 164 -17.97 -43.49 -71.75
CA LEU A 164 -17.48 -44.74 -72.32
C LEU A 164 -18.61 -45.75 -72.59
N LYS A 165 -19.52 -45.99 -71.62
CA LYS A 165 -20.70 -46.85 -71.83
C LYS A 165 -21.64 -46.35 -72.92
N LYS A 166 -21.74 -45.03 -73.13
CA LYS A 166 -22.55 -44.43 -74.21
C LYS A 166 -21.93 -44.65 -75.59
N TYR A 167 -20.61 -44.74 -75.69
CA TYR A 167 -19.92 -45.08 -76.94
C TYR A 167 -20.06 -46.57 -77.27
N GLU A 168 -19.97 -47.45 -76.27
CA GLU A 168 -20.13 -48.90 -76.45
C GLU A 168 -21.55 -49.26 -76.94
N LYS A 169 -22.58 -48.56 -76.44
CA LYS A 169 -23.99 -48.75 -76.86
C LYS A 169 -24.36 -48.16 -78.23
N ARG A 170 -23.43 -47.48 -78.91
CA ARG A 170 -23.60 -46.99 -80.30
C ARG A 170 -22.95 -47.91 -81.35
N ILE A 171 -22.22 -48.94 -80.91
CA ILE A 171 -21.46 -49.85 -81.78
C ILE A 171 -22.18 -51.20 -81.97
N VAL A 172 -23.31 -51.42 -81.29
CA VAL A 172 -24.27 -52.51 -81.58
C VAL A 172 -25.47 -51.91 -82.32
#